data_AF-A0A1A3H686-F1
#
_entry.id   AF-A0A1A3H686-F1
#
_cell.length_a   1.000
_cell.length_b   1.000
_cell.length_c   1.000
_cell.angle_alpha   90.00
_cell.angle_beta   90.00
_cell.angle_gamma   90.00
#
_symmetry.space_group_name_H-M   'P 1'
#
loop_
_entity.id
_entity.type
_entity.pdbx_description
1 polymer ?
#
loop_
_entity_poly.entity_id
_entity_poly.type
_entity_poly.pdbx_seq_one_letter_code
_entity_poly.pdbx_strand_id
1 'polypeptide(L)'
;MAELKVDPSGLKAVAATCDGVSAALSEAQAPPAAGHSTQASTAAVAHGHQLIDAVAAKLAATASLTGYKLHTADGVYRRTDTGSGQAISTTVQV
;
A
#
# COMPACT_ATOMS: atom_id res chain seq x y z
N MET A 1 -29.75 14.69 7.70
CA MET A 1 -28.65 13.75 8.02
C MET A 1 -27.69 13.76 6.85
N ALA A 2 -26.39 13.96 7.08
CA ALA A 2 -25.41 13.93 6.00
C ALA A 2 -25.07 12.47 5.68
N GLU A 3 -25.27 12.06 4.44
CA GLU A 3 -24.94 10.73 3.97
C GLU A 3 -23.41 10.61 3.82
N LEU A 4 -22.79 9.74 4.63
CA LEU A 4 -21.37 9.45 4.52
C LEU A 4 -21.16 8.52 3.32
N LYS A 5 -21.02 9.10 2.12
CA LYS A 5 -20.69 8.36 0.91
C LYS A 5 -19.17 8.17 0.83
N VAL A 6 -18.75 6.94 0.58
CA VAL A 6 -17.34 6.62 0.34
C VAL A 6 -16.95 7.13 -1.04
N ASP A 7 -15.85 7.90 -1.10
CA ASP A 7 -15.31 8.43 -2.35
C ASP A 7 -14.36 7.41 -3.01
N PRO A 8 -14.77 6.78 -4.13
CA PRO A 8 -13.95 5.79 -4.82
C PRO A 8 -12.67 6.41 -5.41
N SER A 9 -12.68 7.70 -5.74
CA SER A 9 -11.49 8.39 -6.25
C SER A 9 -10.43 8.54 -5.17
N GLY A 10 -10.83 8.89 -3.94
CA GLY A 10 -9.99 8.88 -2.75
C GLY A 10 -9.39 7.50 -2.45
N LEU A 11 -10.19 6.43 -2.49
CA LEU A 11 -9.67 5.07 -2.26
C LEU A 11 -8.60 4.69 -3.29
N LYS A 12 -8.85 4.98 -4.57
CA LYS A 12 -7.91 4.69 -5.65
C LYS A 12 -6.63 5.51 -5.55
N ALA A 13 -6.73 6.79 -5.18
CA ALA A 13 -5.57 7.65 -4.99
C ALA A 13 -4.67 7.15 -3.85
N VAL A 14 -5.26 6.75 -2.72
CA VAL A 14 -4.49 6.20 -1.59
C VAL A 14 -3.90 4.84 -1.95
N ALA A 15 -4.64 3.98 -2.66
CA ALA A 15 -4.11 2.70 -3.13
C ALA A 15 -2.88 2.89 -4.05
N ALA A 16 -2.97 3.80 -5.02
CA ALA A 16 -1.83 4.13 -5.90
C ALA A 16 -0.64 4.70 -5.12
N THR A 17 -0.89 5.46 -4.05
CA THR A 17 0.16 5.97 -3.17
C THR A 17 0.85 4.83 -2.42
N CYS A 18 0.08 3.89 -1.87
CA CYS A 18 0.62 2.70 -1.22
C CYS A 18 1.46 1.85 -2.18
N ASP A 19 1.01 1.67 -3.42
CA ASP A 19 1.76 0.92 -4.44
C ASP A 19 3.06 1.63 -4.81
N GLY A 20 3.03 2.95 -5.00
CA GLY A 20 4.22 3.75 -5.27
C GLY A 20 5.24 3.70 -4.13
N VAL A 21 4.78 3.78 -2.87
CA VAL A 21 5.64 3.64 -1.69
C VAL A 21 6.25 2.24 -1.62
N SER A 22 5.44 1.19 -1.89
CA SER A 22 5.93 -0.19 -1.91
C SER A 22 7.03 -0.40 -2.95
N ALA A 23 6.82 0.14 -4.16
CA ALA A 23 7.81 0.08 -5.24
C ALA A 23 9.10 0.83 -4.86
N ALA A 24 8.98 2.08 -4.42
CA ALA A 24 10.14 2.91 -4.04
C ALA A 24 10.99 2.28 -2.92
N LEU A 25 10.34 1.66 -1.93
CA LEU A 25 11.03 0.97 -0.84
C LEU A 25 11.69 -0.34 -1.29
N SER A 26 11.13 -1.01 -2.29
CA SER A 26 11.69 -2.26 -2.83
C SER A 26 12.88 -2.00 -3.75
N GLU A 27 12.94 -0.83 -4.38
CA GLU A 27 14.05 -0.40 -5.23
C GLU A 27 15.21 0.22 -4.43
N ALA A 28 14.96 0.66 -3.20
CA ALA A 28 15.99 1.22 -2.34
C ALA A 28 16.98 0.12 -1.91
N GLN A 29 18.19 0.15 -2.50
CA GLN A 29 19.31 -0.70 -2.09
C GLN A 29 20.37 0.12 -1.37
N ALA A 30 20.80 -0.36 -0.21
CA ALA A 30 21.93 0.22 0.48
C ALA A 30 23.23 0.06 -0.33
N PRO A 31 24.11 1.08 -0.37
CA PRO A 31 25.39 0.96 -1.04
C PRO A 31 26.29 -0.07 -0.31
N PRO A 32 27.22 -0.71 -1.02
CA PRO A 32 28.18 -1.61 -0.39
C PRO A 32 29.04 -0.86 0.64
N ALA A 33 29.27 -1.49 1.79
CA ALA A 33 30.14 -0.93 2.81
C ALA A 33 31.57 -0.79 2.26
N ALA A 34 32.14 0.41 2.36
CA ALA A 34 33.52 0.65 1.94
C ALA A 34 34.51 0.14 2.99
N GLY A 35 35.64 -0.41 2.54
CA GLY A 35 36.73 -0.89 3.40
C GLY A 35 36.79 -2.41 3.54
N HIS A 36 37.73 -2.88 4.36
CA HIS A 36 37.94 -4.31 4.55
C HIS A 36 36.88 -4.88 5.51
N SER A 37 36.29 -6.03 5.17
CA SER A 37 35.22 -6.66 5.96
C SER A 37 35.60 -7.02 7.40
N THR A 38 36.90 -7.14 7.71
CA THR A 38 37.42 -7.40 9.05
C THR A 38 37.53 -6.14 9.91
N GLN A 39 37.41 -4.95 9.31
CA GLN A 39 37.37 -3.71 10.07
C GLN A 39 36.03 -3.60 10.79
N ALA A 40 36.08 -3.40 12.11
CA ALA A 40 34.88 -3.35 12.94
C ALA A 40 33.87 -2.29 12.47
N SER A 41 34.35 -1.14 11.98
CA SER A 41 33.51 -0.09 11.41
C SER A 41 32.81 -0.53 10.12
N THR A 42 33.51 -1.19 9.20
CA THR A 42 32.92 -1.71 7.95
C THR A 42 31.87 -2.78 8.24
N ALA A 43 32.14 -3.69 9.19
CA ALA A 43 31.18 -4.69 9.64
C ALA A 43 29.93 -4.05 10.28
N ALA A 44 30.11 -3.02 11.11
CA ALA A 44 29.00 -2.29 11.72
C ALA A 44 28.14 -1.56 10.68
N VAL A 45 28.75 -0.93 9.67
CA VAL A 45 28.02 -0.29 8.56
C VAL A 45 27.24 -1.31 7.75
N ALA A 46 27.86 -2.44 7.38
CA ALA A 46 27.18 -3.51 6.65
C ALA A 46 25.98 -4.06 7.43
N HIS A 47 26.14 -4.26 8.75
CA HIS A 47 25.03 -4.68 9.60
C HIS A 47 23.91 -3.63 9.67
N GLY A 48 24.26 -2.34 9.78
CA GLY A 48 23.29 -1.25 9.73
C GLY A 48 22.49 -1.22 8.43
N HIS A 49 23.15 -1.39 7.29
CA HIS A 49 22.49 -1.50 5.98
C HIS A 49 21.50 -2.67 5.95
N GLN A 50 21.90 -3.85 6.43
CA GLN A 50 21.00 -5.02 6.50
C GLN A 50 19.74 -4.75 7.34
N LEU A 51 19.87 -4.03 8.45
CA LEU A 51 18.72 -3.66 9.29
C LEU A 51 17.78 -2.69 8.56
N ILE A 52 18.33 -1.71 7.84
CA ILE A 52 17.55 -0.76 7.03
C ILE A 52 16.81 -1.50 5.92
N ASP A 53 17.47 -2.39 5.20
CA ASP A 53 16.86 -3.20 4.12
C ASP A 53 15.71 -4.06 4.67
N ALA A 54 15.88 -4.67 5.85
CA ALA A 54 14.84 -5.46 6.49
C ALA A 54 13.60 -4.61 6.87
N VAL A 55 13.83 -3.40 7.37
CA VAL A 55 12.74 -2.46 7.70
C VAL A 55 12.05 -1.97 6.43
N ALA A 56 12.82 -1.62 5.39
CA ALA A 56 12.28 -1.19 4.10
C ALA A 56 11.40 -2.29 3.48
N ALA A 57 11.85 -3.54 3.48
CA ALA A 57 11.07 -4.68 3.00
C ALA A 57 9.75 -4.86 3.78
N LYS A 58 9.78 -4.75 5.12
CA LYS A 58 8.58 -4.86 5.95
C LYS A 58 7.59 -3.72 5.66
N LEU A 59 8.10 -2.50 5.49
CA LEU A 59 7.27 -1.34 5.17
C LEU A 59 6.67 -1.47 3.76
N ALA A 60 7.45 -1.92 2.78
CA ALA A 60 7.00 -2.19 1.43
C ALA A 60 5.86 -3.22 1.40
N ALA A 61 6.00 -4.33 2.14
CA ALA A 61 4.96 -5.35 2.26
C ALA A 61 3.69 -4.80 2.92
N THR A 62 3.84 -3.97 3.96
CA THR A 62 2.72 -3.32 4.64
C THR A 62 1.97 -2.36 3.71
N ALA A 63 2.72 -1.56 2.93
CA ALA A 63 2.15 -0.66 1.95
C ALA A 63 1.38 -1.43 0.86
N SER A 64 1.98 -2.48 0.28
CA SER A 64 1.32 -3.35 -0.70
C SER A 64 0.02 -3.97 -0.16
N LEU A 65 0.05 -4.50 1.06
CA LEU A 65 -1.14 -5.07 1.70
C LEU A 65 -2.24 -4.01 1.91
N THR A 66 -1.85 -2.78 2.23
CA THR A 66 -2.80 -1.68 2.41
C THR A 66 -3.43 -1.26 1.08
N GLY A 67 -2.63 -1.11 0.02
CA GLY A 67 -3.12 -0.86 -1.35
C GLY A 67 -4.10 -1.93 -1.82
N TYR A 68 -3.76 -3.21 -1.60
CA TYR A 68 -4.65 -4.33 -1.90
C TYR A 68 -5.99 -4.26 -1.17
N LYS A 69 -5.99 -3.93 0.13
CA LYS A 69 -7.22 -3.77 0.91
C LYS A 69 -8.09 -2.63 0.39
N LEU A 70 -7.48 -1.51 -0.01
CA LEU A 70 -8.19 -0.37 -0.58
C LEU A 70 -8.82 -0.70 -1.93
N HIS A 71 -8.10 -1.39 -2.80
CA HIS A 71 -8.67 -1.90 -4.06
C HIS A 71 -9.82 -2.88 -3.84
N THR A 72 -9.69 -3.75 -2.85
CA THR A 72 -10.76 -4.68 -2.48
C THR A 72 -11.99 -3.91 -1.97
N ALA A 73 -11.79 -2.92 -1.10
CA ALA A 73 -12.85 -2.08 -0.58
C ALA A 73 -13.58 -1.31 -1.69
N ASP A 74 -12.85 -0.68 -2.61
CA ASP A 74 -13.42 -0.01 -3.79
C ASP A 74 -14.32 -0.96 -4.62
N GLY A 75 -13.84 -2.18 -4.88
CA GLY A 75 -14.59 -3.21 -5.59
C GLY A 75 -15.84 -3.69 -4.84
N VAL A 76 -15.83 -3.69 -3.51
CA VAL A 76 -17.02 -4.00 -2.69
C VAL A 76 -18.02 -2.84 -2.74
N TYR A 77 -17.58 -1.60 -2.49
CA TYR A 77 -18.46 -0.43 -2.51
C TYR A 77 -19.18 -0.27 -3.84
N ARG A 78 -18.46 -0.36 -4.96
CA ARG A 78 -19.05 -0.24 -6.30
C ARG A 78 -20.09 -1.31 -6.60
N ARG A 79 -19.86 -2.57 -6.18
CA ARG A 79 -20.84 -3.66 -6.34
C ARG A 79 -22.08 -3.42 -5.49
N THR A 80 -21.90 -2.99 -4.24
CA THR A 80 -23.02 -2.67 -3.35
C THR A 80 -23.85 -1.53 -3.90
N ASP A 81 -23.23 -0.42 -4.33
CA ASP A 81 -23.93 0.75 -4.89
C ASP A 81 -24.73 0.37 -6.15
N THR A 82 -24.15 -0.47 -7.03
CA THR A 82 -24.84 -0.99 -8.21
C THR A 82 -26.04 -1.85 -7.83
N GLY A 83 -25.87 -2.79 -6.89
CA GLY A 83 -26.94 -3.66 -6.43
C GLY A 83 -28.09 -2.91 -5.75
N SER A 84 -27.76 -1.93 -4.91
CA SER A 84 -28.74 -1.03 -4.30
C SER A 84 -29.50 -0.22 -5.33
N GLY A 85 -28.81 0.33 -6.34
CA GLY A 85 -29.46 1.06 -7.44
C GLY A 85 -30.46 0.20 -8.23
N GLN A 86 -30.10 -1.04 -8.52
CA GLN A 86 -31.01 -1.99 -9.18
C GLN A 86 -32.24 -2.31 -8.33
N ALA A 87 -32.06 -2.58 -7.03
CA ALA A 87 -33.17 -2.87 -6.12
C ALA A 87 -34.17 -1.70 -6.03
N ILE A 88 -33.67 -0.47 -5.93
CA ILE A 88 -34.50 0.74 -5.92
C ILE A 88 -35.25 0.89 -7.25
N SER A 89 -34.56 0.74 -8.39
CA SER A 89 -35.20 0.84 -9.71
C SER A 89 -36.35 -0.16 -9.87
N THR A 90 -36.15 -1.39 -9.39
CA THR A 90 -37.18 -2.45 -9.48
C THR A 90 -38.39 -2.16 -8.58
N THR A 91 -38.17 -1.48 -7.45
CA THR A 91 -39.23 -1.13 -6.49
C THR A 91 -40.05 0.09 -6.93
N VAL A 92 -39.48 1.00 -7.74
CA VAL A 92 -40.19 2.17 -8.28
C VAL A 92 -41.04 1.84 -9.52
N GLN A 93 -40.77 0.71 -10.19
CA GLN A 93 -41.51 0.28 -11.38
C GLN A 93 -42.73 -0.63 -11.08
N VAL A 94 -43.07 -0.86 -9.81
CA VAL A 94 -44.29 -1.58 -9.37
C VAL A 94 -45.39 -0.64 -8.90
#